data_AF-A0A3M1NDU7-F1
#
_entry.id   AF-A0A3M1NDU7-F1
#
_cell.length_a   1.000
_cell.length_b   1.000
_cell.length_c   1.000
_cell.angle_alpha   90.00
_cell.angle_beta   90.00
_cell.angle_gamma   90.00
#
_symmetry.space_group_name_H-M   'P 1'
#
loop_
_entity.id
_entity.type
_entity.pdbx_description
1 polymer ?
#
loop_
_entity_poly.entity_id
_entity_poly.type
_entity_poly.pdbx_seq_one_letter_code
_entity_poly.pdbx_strand_id
1 'polypeptide(L)'
;METENQAPEAPLPPSEQDFQAAQAAADPQQAEGAPVRAEAAALRAADANAEADLARPQRLMQFRSRRRAQFSMAMPALLLIGYGALLLSESLTPEVQEYPPLWLLGVGLAALALALLARFFVNGRRERGLFLLGATLGGWLGSAALVADGQLKLMQLWPLGIGTVGLALLLSYLLARGRDNSLILPALALIAAGLVALPVAERPIAPEISVSVARLAPLILILAALLWLPRALRERD
;
A
#
# COMPACT_ATOMS: atom_id res chain seq x y z
N MET A 1 0.62 -115.91 -20.66
CA MET A 1 0.15 -114.52 -20.74
C MET A 1 0.90 -113.75 -19.67
N GLU A 2 2.19 -113.58 -19.90
CA GLU A 2 2.80 -112.38 -20.52
C GLU A 2 2.90 -111.24 -19.50
N THR A 3 3.98 -111.29 -18.73
CA THR A 3 4.53 -110.20 -17.93
C THR A 3 5.24 -109.22 -18.87
N GLU A 4 4.61 -108.08 -19.15
CA GLU A 4 5.15 -106.99 -19.95
C GLU A 4 6.17 -106.19 -19.11
N ASN A 5 7.43 -106.28 -19.52
CA ASN A 5 8.59 -105.68 -18.86
C ASN A 5 8.75 -104.23 -19.38
N GLN A 6 8.22 -103.24 -18.66
CA GLN A 6 8.44 -101.83 -18.97
C GLN A 6 9.85 -101.40 -18.53
N ALA A 7 10.69 -101.10 -19.52
CA ALA A 7 12.02 -100.52 -19.31
C ALA A 7 11.91 -99.06 -18.81
N PRO A 8 12.82 -98.61 -17.93
CA PRO A 8 12.81 -97.24 -17.41
C PRO A 8 13.16 -96.22 -18.51
N GLU A 9 12.25 -95.27 -18.71
CA GLU A 9 12.37 -94.14 -19.63
C GLU A 9 13.54 -93.24 -19.18
N ALA A 10 14.51 -93.02 -20.05
CA ALA A 10 15.69 -92.22 -19.75
C ALA A 10 15.32 -90.73 -19.59
N PRO A 11 15.91 -90.00 -18.63
CA PRO A 11 15.60 -88.59 -18.41
C PRO A 11 15.97 -87.75 -19.64
N LEU A 12 14.99 -86.99 -20.13
CA LEU A 12 15.17 -86.04 -21.23
C LEU A 12 16.17 -84.93 -20.83
N PRO A 13 17.05 -84.51 -21.75
CA PRO A 13 18.00 -83.43 -21.47
C PRO A 13 17.25 -82.10 -21.25
N PRO A 14 17.73 -81.25 -20.32
CA PRO A 14 17.13 -79.96 -20.03
C PRO A 14 17.05 -79.08 -21.28
N SER A 15 15.91 -78.41 -21.45
CA SER A 15 15.63 -77.59 -22.62
C SER A 15 16.43 -76.29 -22.59
N GLU A 16 16.74 -75.68 -23.74
CA GLU A 16 17.46 -74.40 -23.80
C GLU A 16 16.75 -73.27 -23.03
N GLN A 17 15.42 -73.35 -22.87
CA GLN A 17 14.65 -72.43 -22.04
C GLN A 17 14.95 -72.59 -20.54
N ASP A 18 15.20 -73.81 -20.06
CA ASP A 18 15.57 -74.05 -18.67
C ASP A 18 16.97 -73.48 -18.36
N PHE A 19 17.88 -73.53 -19.33
CA PHE A 19 19.20 -72.90 -19.21
C PHE A 19 19.12 -71.37 -19.20
N GLN A 20 18.28 -70.76 -20.04
CA GLN A 20 18.09 -69.31 -20.04
C GLN A 20 17.42 -68.82 -18.76
N ALA A 21 16.44 -69.55 -18.24
CA ALA A 21 15.80 -69.24 -16.96
C ALA A 21 16.78 -69.36 -15.77
N ALA A 22 17.65 -70.38 -15.79
CA ALA A 22 18.70 -70.54 -14.79
C ALA A 22 19.78 -69.45 -14.88
N GLN A 23 20.15 -69.00 -16.10
CA GLN A 23 21.11 -67.90 -16.29
C GLN A 23 20.55 -66.55 -15.86
N ALA A 24 19.27 -66.27 -16.13
CA ALA A 24 18.62 -65.04 -15.68
C ALA A 24 18.48 -64.97 -14.14
N ALA A 25 18.35 -66.13 -13.47
CA ALA A 25 18.34 -66.20 -12.01
C ALA A 25 19.74 -66.08 -11.37
N ALA A 26 20.80 -66.28 -12.15
CA ALA A 26 22.19 -66.31 -11.68
C ALA A 26 22.96 -64.99 -11.87
N ASP A 27 22.31 -63.94 -12.38
CA ASP A 27 22.91 -62.60 -12.53
C ASP A 27 22.53 -61.68 -11.34
N PRO A 28 23.28 -61.70 -10.21
CA PRO A 28 22.96 -60.93 -9.01
C PRO A 28 23.00 -59.40 -9.24
N GLN A 29 23.61 -58.93 -10.33
CA GLN A 29 23.76 -57.51 -10.61
C GLN A 29 22.47 -56.82 -11.10
N GLN A 30 21.48 -57.55 -11.61
CA GLN A 30 20.19 -56.96 -12.01
C GLN A 30 19.21 -56.80 -10.84
N ALA A 31 19.30 -57.67 -9.83
CA ALA A 31 18.44 -57.61 -8.64
C ALA A 31 18.87 -56.51 -7.65
N GLU A 32 20.16 -56.17 -7.59
CA GLU A 32 20.72 -55.26 -6.59
C GLU A 32 20.53 -53.76 -6.92
N GLY A 33 20.24 -53.42 -8.18
CA GLY A 33 20.04 -52.03 -8.64
C GLY A 33 18.57 -51.55 -8.71
N ALA A 34 17.60 -52.47 -8.61
CA ALA A 34 16.18 -52.15 -8.66
C ALA A 34 15.65 -51.37 -7.44
N PRO A 35 15.99 -51.71 -6.18
CA PRO A 35 15.45 -50.99 -5.02
C PRO A 35 16.01 -49.57 -4.93
N VAL A 36 17.30 -49.37 -5.26
CA VAL A 36 17.98 -48.07 -5.19
C VAL A 36 17.40 -47.07 -6.21
N ARG A 37 16.98 -47.54 -7.39
CA ARG A 37 16.33 -46.69 -8.40
C ARG A 37 14.91 -46.29 -8.01
N ALA A 38 14.15 -47.20 -7.38
CA ALA A 38 12.81 -46.90 -6.88
C ALA A 38 12.86 -45.90 -5.72
N GLU A 39 13.83 -46.03 -4.82
CA GLU A 39 14.04 -45.11 -3.71
C GLU A 39 14.49 -43.72 -4.18
N ALA A 40 15.43 -43.64 -5.15
CA ALA A 40 15.84 -42.38 -5.75
C ALA A 40 14.71 -41.69 -6.54
N ALA A 41 13.82 -42.45 -7.19
CA ALA A 41 12.64 -41.91 -7.86
C ALA A 41 11.59 -41.40 -6.85
N ALA A 42 11.39 -42.12 -5.74
CA ALA A 42 10.50 -41.69 -4.65
C ALA A 42 11.01 -40.41 -3.95
N LEU A 43 12.32 -40.31 -3.71
CA LEU A 43 12.96 -39.11 -3.15
C LEU A 43 12.80 -37.90 -4.09
N ARG A 44 13.03 -38.06 -5.39
CA ARG A 44 12.80 -36.98 -6.37
C ARG A 44 11.33 -36.55 -6.47
N ALA A 45 10.38 -37.49 -6.35
CA ALA A 45 8.96 -37.17 -6.34
C ALA A 45 8.52 -36.45 -5.06
N ALA A 46 9.17 -36.74 -3.92
CA ALA A 46 8.96 -36.03 -2.67
C ALA A 46 9.51 -34.58 -2.74
N ASP A 47 10.70 -34.39 -3.30
CA ASP A 47 11.32 -33.06 -3.45
C ASP A 47 10.57 -32.16 -4.44
N ALA A 48 10.03 -32.71 -5.54
CA ALA A 48 9.19 -31.98 -6.48
C ALA A 48 7.91 -31.41 -5.84
N ASN A 49 7.41 -32.05 -4.77
CA ASN A 49 6.27 -31.56 -4.00
C ASN A 49 6.67 -30.61 -2.86
N ALA A 50 7.92 -30.64 -2.41
CA ALA A 50 8.43 -29.75 -1.37
C ALA A 50 8.53 -28.28 -1.84
N GLU A 51 8.88 -28.05 -3.11
CA GLU A 51 8.87 -26.70 -3.72
C GLU A 51 7.45 -26.11 -3.81
N ALA A 52 6.43 -26.95 -3.97
CA ALA A 52 5.04 -26.51 -3.98
C ALA A 52 4.53 -26.10 -2.58
N ASP A 53 5.08 -26.69 -1.51
CA ASP A 53 4.72 -26.34 -0.13
C ASP A 53 5.41 -25.04 0.35
N LEU A 54 6.58 -24.70 -0.22
CA LEU A 54 7.27 -23.42 0.02
C LEU A 54 6.53 -22.20 -0.57
N ALA A 55 5.58 -22.39 -1.49
CA ALA A 55 4.77 -21.31 -2.08
C ALA A 55 3.56 -20.87 -1.22
N ARG A 56 3.18 -21.64 -0.18
CA ARG A 56 2.07 -21.30 0.74
C ARG A 56 2.26 -20.01 1.56
N PRO A 57 3.44 -19.69 2.14
CA PRO A 57 3.60 -18.47 2.95
C PRO A 57 3.37 -17.19 2.15
N GLN A 58 3.78 -17.14 0.88
CA GLN A 58 3.58 -15.96 0.05
C GLN A 58 2.10 -15.70 -0.27
N ARG A 59 1.33 -16.75 -0.58
CA ARG A 59 -0.12 -16.63 -0.83
C ARG A 59 -0.86 -16.17 0.43
N LEU A 60 -0.53 -16.73 1.61
CA LEU A 60 -1.11 -16.30 2.89
C LEU A 60 -0.82 -14.84 3.23
N MET A 61 0.38 -14.34 2.92
CA MET A 61 0.70 -12.91 3.08
C MET A 61 -0.09 -12.02 2.11
N GLN A 62 -0.30 -12.46 0.86
CA GLN A 62 -1.12 -11.74 -0.11
C GLN A 62 -2.61 -11.71 0.27
N PHE A 63 -3.16 -12.78 0.83
CA PHE A 63 -4.55 -12.78 1.31
C PHE A 63 -4.75 -11.85 2.51
N ARG A 64 -3.78 -11.80 3.44
CA ARG A 64 -3.82 -10.87 4.59
C ARG A 64 -3.66 -9.41 4.15
N SER A 65 -2.82 -9.13 3.14
CA SER A 65 -2.70 -7.77 2.60
C SER A 65 -3.97 -7.33 1.86
N ARG A 66 -4.57 -8.21 1.05
CA ARG A 66 -5.82 -7.94 0.33
C ARG A 66 -7.01 -7.68 1.27
N ARG A 67 -7.19 -8.47 2.34
CA ARG A 67 -8.28 -8.23 3.31
C ARG A 67 -8.14 -6.89 4.04
N ARG A 68 -6.92 -6.49 4.39
CA ARG A 68 -6.67 -5.15 5.00
C ARG A 68 -6.97 -4.02 4.01
N ALA A 69 -6.58 -4.18 2.75
CA ALA A 69 -6.90 -3.22 1.70
C ALA A 69 -8.41 -3.08 1.48
N GLN A 70 -9.16 -4.19 1.48
CA GLN A 70 -10.62 -4.19 1.33
C GLN A 70 -11.34 -3.45 2.47
N PHE A 71 -10.95 -3.70 3.73
CA PHE A 71 -11.51 -2.96 4.87
C PHE A 71 -11.16 -1.47 4.82
N SER A 72 -9.95 -1.12 4.37
CA SER A 72 -9.53 0.28 4.24
C SER A 72 -10.24 1.06 3.13
N MET A 73 -10.78 0.36 2.12
CA MET A 73 -11.60 0.93 1.05
C MET A 73 -13.08 1.02 1.44
N ALA A 74 -13.54 0.13 2.32
CA ALA A 74 -14.94 0.08 2.74
C ALA A 74 -15.37 1.36 3.47
N MET A 75 -14.52 1.91 4.35
CA MET A 75 -14.84 3.13 5.10
C MET A 75 -14.97 4.39 4.19
N PRO A 76 -14.00 4.73 3.31
CA PRO A 76 -14.17 5.80 2.33
C PRO A 76 -15.38 5.57 1.43
N ALA A 77 -15.59 4.34 0.97
CA ALA A 77 -16.72 4.02 0.10
C ALA A 77 -18.06 4.26 0.82
N LEU A 78 -18.20 3.85 2.09
CA LEU A 78 -19.40 4.10 2.88
C LEU A 78 -19.63 5.59 3.13
N LEU A 79 -18.56 6.36 3.39
CA LEU A 79 -18.67 7.82 3.51
C LEU A 79 -19.10 8.48 2.20
N LEU A 80 -18.54 8.05 1.06
CA LEU A 80 -18.93 8.56 -0.26
C LEU A 80 -20.37 8.16 -0.61
N ILE A 81 -20.79 6.94 -0.28
CA ILE A 81 -22.15 6.46 -0.49
C ILE A 81 -23.11 7.27 0.38
N GLY A 82 -22.79 7.49 1.66
CA GLY A 82 -23.58 8.33 2.55
C GLY A 82 -23.70 9.77 2.06
N TYR A 83 -22.59 10.34 1.56
CA TYR A 83 -22.58 11.66 0.95
C TYR A 83 -23.39 11.72 -0.35
N GLY A 84 -23.27 10.71 -1.22
CA GLY A 84 -24.07 10.59 -2.43
C GLY A 84 -25.56 10.42 -2.14
N ALA A 85 -25.93 9.67 -1.10
CA ALA A 85 -27.31 9.55 -0.65
C ALA A 85 -27.87 10.88 -0.12
N LEU A 86 -27.06 11.67 0.58
CA LEU A 86 -27.40 13.02 1.01
C LEU A 86 -27.67 13.94 -0.19
N LEU A 87 -26.77 13.98 -1.18
CA LEU A 87 -26.97 14.74 -2.42
C LEU A 87 -28.21 14.28 -3.20
N LEU A 88 -28.46 12.97 -3.24
CA LEU A 88 -29.64 12.42 -3.88
C LEU A 88 -30.91 12.87 -3.14
N SER A 89 -30.89 12.88 -1.81
CA SER A 89 -32.04 13.32 -1.00
C SER A 89 -32.42 14.77 -1.23
N GLU A 90 -31.46 15.66 -1.48
CA GLU A 90 -31.73 17.05 -1.88
C GLU A 90 -32.37 17.15 -3.25
N SER A 91 -31.96 16.30 -4.20
CA SER A 91 -32.56 16.29 -5.54
C SER A 91 -33.99 15.74 -5.57
N LEU A 92 -34.35 14.87 -4.62
CA LEU A 92 -35.70 14.29 -4.53
C LEU A 92 -36.66 15.12 -3.66
N THR A 93 -36.15 15.97 -2.77
CA THR A 93 -36.98 16.69 -1.80
C THR A 93 -36.85 18.20 -2.01
N PRO A 94 -37.81 18.86 -2.67
CA PRO A 94 -37.71 20.29 -3.03
C PRO A 94 -37.67 21.23 -1.82
N GLU A 95 -38.04 20.77 -0.62
CA GLU A 95 -37.95 21.54 0.63
C GLU A 95 -36.51 21.67 1.16
N VAL A 96 -35.55 20.88 0.66
CA VAL A 96 -34.14 20.89 1.10
C VAL A 96 -33.27 21.76 0.16
N GLN A 97 -33.88 22.42 -0.84
CA GLN A 97 -33.19 23.18 -1.89
C GLN A 97 -32.56 24.51 -1.41
N GLU A 98 -32.66 24.82 -0.12
CA GLU A 98 -32.10 26.04 0.48
C GLU A 98 -30.61 25.95 0.83
N TYR A 99 -29.98 24.78 0.73
CA TYR A 99 -28.54 24.68 1.01
C TYR A 99 -27.70 25.20 -0.17
N PRO A 100 -26.80 26.16 0.07
CA PRO A 100 -25.92 26.64 -0.99
C PRO A 100 -24.97 25.52 -1.43
N PRO A 101 -24.75 25.31 -2.74
CA PRO A 101 -23.96 24.19 -3.27
C PRO A 101 -22.52 24.12 -2.75
N LEU A 102 -21.98 25.24 -2.27
CA LEU A 102 -20.68 25.32 -1.61
C LEU A 102 -20.62 24.53 -0.30
N TRP A 103 -21.72 24.49 0.47
CA TRP A 103 -21.79 23.74 1.73
C TRP A 103 -21.66 22.25 1.50
N LEU A 104 -22.36 21.73 0.49
CA LEU A 104 -22.30 20.32 0.11
C LEU A 104 -20.88 19.93 -0.29
N LEU A 105 -20.26 20.72 -1.17
CA LEU A 105 -18.88 20.51 -1.56
C LEU A 105 -17.94 20.48 -0.34
N GLY A 106 -18.14 21.39 0.62
CA GLY A 106 -17.43 21.41 1.90
C GLY A 106 -17.59 20.11 2.70
N VAL A 107 -18.83 19.62 2.84
CA VAL A 107 -19.13 18.35 3.52
C VAL A 107 -18.49 17.17 2.80
N GLY A 108 -18.56 17.11 1.47
CA GLY A 108 -17.96 16.07 0.66
C GLY A 108 -16.44 16.03 0.79
N LEU A 109 -15.78 17.19 0.75
CA LEU A 109 -14.34 17.31 0.99
C LEU A 109 -13.97 16.93 2.43
N ALA A 110 -14.80 17.26 3.43
CA ALA A 110 -14.57 16.88 4.82
C ALA A 110 -14.68 15.37 5.01
N ALA A 111 -15.69 14.74 4.40
CA ALA A 111 -15.82 13.29 4.38
C ALA A 111 -14.61 12.61 3.71
N LEU A 112 -14.11 13.18 2.61
CA LEU A 112 -12.90 12.70 1.94
C LEU A 112 -11.67 12.83 2.85
N ALA A 113 -11.46 13.98 3.50
CA ALA A 113 -10.35 14.20 4.42
C ALA A 113 -10.37 13.19 5.58
N LEU A 114 -11.54 12.99 6.19
CA LEU A 114 -11.75 12.00 7.25
C LEU A 114 -11.50 10.58 6.75
N ALA A 115 -11.92 10.25 5.54
CA ALA A 115 -11.70 8.93 4.96
C ALA A 115 -10.22 8.64 4.70
N LEU A 116 -9.46 9.63 4.22
CA LEU A 116 -8.01 9.53 4.05
C LEU A 116 -7.30 9.33 5.39
N LEU A 117 -7.70 10.08 6.42
CA LEU A 117 -7.18 9.94 7.79
C LEU A 117 -7.52 8.56 8.38
N ALA A 118 -8.77 8.13 8.30
CA ALA A 118 -9.22 6.82 8.78
C ALA A 118 -8.46 5.70 8.08
N ARG A 119 -8.29 5.80 6.76
CA ARG A 119 -7.49 4.85 5.99
C ARG A 119 -6.04 4.80 6.45
N PHE A 120 -5.43 5.95 6.74
CA PHE A 120 -4.10 5.98 7.34
C PHE A 120 -4.04 5.27 8.70
N PHE A 121 -5.03 5.46 9.57
CA PHE A 121 -5.06 4.76 10.87
C PHE A 121 -5.25 3.25 10.73
N VAL A 122 -6.03 2.80 9.73
CA VAL A 122 -6.30 1.37 9.46
C VAL A 122 -5.10 0.67 8.78
N ASN A 123 -4.55 1.26 7.72
CA ASN A 123 -3.41 0.72 6.98
C ASN A 123 -2.07 0.99 7.69
N GLY A 124 -2.11 1.89 8.67
CA GLY A 124 -0.96 2.34 9.42
C GLY A 124 0.08 3.00 8.52
N ARG A 125 1.33 2.75 8.88
CA ARG A 125 2.49 3.59 8.56
C ARG A 125 2.98 3.53 7.11
N ARG A 126 2.36 2.73 6.24
CA ARG A 126 2.78 2.57 4.83
C ARG A 126 2.24 3.67 3.91
N GLU A 127 1.23 4.42 4.36
CA GLU A 127 0.53 5.41 3.53
C GLU A 127 0.76 6.85 4.06
N ARG A 128 2.03 7.22 4.33
CA ARG A 128 2.39 8.56 4.85
C ARG A 128 1.82 9.72 4.00
N GLY A 129 1.76 9.53 2.68
CA GLY A 129 1.19 10.52 1.77
C GLY A 129 -0.31 10.73 1.96
N LEU A 130 -1.06 9.69 2.33
CA LEU A 130 -2.50 9.82 2.59
C LEU A 130 -2.79 10.59 3.89
N PHE A 131 -1.99 10.36 4.95
CA PHE A 131 -2.11 11.17 6.16
C PHE A 131 -1.85 12.63 5.86
N LEU A 132 -0.77 12.92 5.12
CA LEU A 132 -0.43 14.29 4.75
C LEU A 132 -1.60 14.95 4.00
N LEU A 133 -2.10 14.31 2.93
CA LEU A 133 -3.23 14.81 2.15
C LEU A 133 -4.48 15.01 3.00
N GLY A 134 -4.85 14.03 3.82
CA GLY A 134 -6.04 14.10 4.67
C GLY A 134 -5.93 15.18 5.74
N ALA A 135 -4.78 15.29 6.41
CA ALA A 135 -4.53 16.32 7.41
C ALA A 135 -4.47 17.73 6.79
N THR A 136 -3.83 17.89 5.63
CA THR A 136 -3.82 19.19 4.94
C THR A 136 -5.21 19.59 4.49
N LEU A 137 -5.97 18.67 3.88
CA LEU A 137 -7.31 18.95 3.40
C LEU A 137 -8.24 19.29 4.58
N GLY A 138 -8.19 18.51 5.66
CA GLY A 138 -8.94 18.78 6.89
C GLY A 138 -8.58 20.13 7.53
N GLY A 139 -7.28 20.49 7.56
CA GLY A 139 -6.82 21.79 8.07
C GLY A 139 -7.32 22.97 7.24
N TRP A 140 -7.30 22.86 5.91
CA TRP A 140 -7.87 23.87 5.01
C TRP A 140 -9.38 24.03 5.19
N LEU A 141 -10.11 22.91 5.29
CA LEU A 141 -11.56 22.93 5.52
C LEU A 141 -11.91 23.54 6.88
N GLY A 142 -11.19 23.17 7.94
CA GLY A 142 -11.38 23.76 9.26
C GLY A 142 -11.12 25.27 9.27
N SER A 143 -10.06 25.71 8.58
CA SER A 143 -9.76 27.15 8.44
C SER A 143 -10.84 27.88 7.64
N ALA A 144 -11.33 27.28 6.55
CA ALA A 144 -12.42 27.83 5.76
C ALA A 144 -13.73 27.91 6.55
N ALA A 145 -14.04 26.91 7.37
CA ALA A 145 -15.21 26.91 8.24
C ALA A 145 -15.15 28.03 9.28
N LEU A 146 -13.99 28.25 9.90
CA LEU A 146 -13.77 29.36 10.84
C LEU A 146 -13.90 30.75 10.16
N VAL A 147 -13.55 30.85 8.87
CA VAL A 147 -13.78 32.08 8.09
C VAL A 147 -15.27 32.27 7.79
N ALA A 148 -15.98 31.19 7.45
CA ALA A 148 -17.42 31.22 7.24
C ALA A 148 -18.18 31.60 8.51
N ASP A 149 -17.69 31.20 9.69
CA ASP A 149 -18.23 31.55 11.00
C ASP A 149 -17.80 32.96 11.48
N GLY A 150 -17.03 33.70 10.67
CA GLY A 150 -16.58 35.05 10.99
C GLY A 150 -15.50 35.15 12.07
N GLN A 151 -15.00 34.03 12.58
CA GLN A 151 -13.91 33.99 13.58
C GLN A 151 -12.55 34.33 12.97
N LEU A 152 -12.37 34.02 11.67
CA LEU A 152 -11.16 34.33 10.92
C LEU A 152 -11.47 35.23 9.72
N LYS A 153 -10.51 36.08 9.36
CA LYS A 153 -10.59 36.89 8.14
C LYS A 153 -10.10 36.08 6.95
N LEU A 154 -10.64 36.35 5.76
CA LEU A 154 -10.19 35.71 4.51
C LEU A 154 -8.67 35.87 4.26
N MET A 155 -8.09 37.00 4.67
CA MET A 155 -6.64 37.24 4.55
C MET A 155 -5.79 36.34 5.46
N GLN A 156 -6.38 35.75 6.50
CA GLN A 156 -5.72 34.82 7.41
C GLN A 156 -5.77 33.35 6.92
N LEU A 157 -6.43 33.06 5.79
CA LEU A 157 -6.48 31.70 5.24
C LEU A 157 -5.14 31.23 4.70
N TRP A 158 -4.40 32.09 3.98
CA TRP A 158 -3.13 31.67 3.37
C TRP A 158 -2.00 31.42 4.40
N PRO A 159 -1.81 32.23 5.47
CA PRO A 159 -0.83 31.94 6.52
C PRO A 159 -1.18 30.65 7.27
N LEU A 160 -2.47 30.47 7.61
CA LEU A 160 -2.96 29.25 8.25
C LEU A 160 -2.82 28.04 7.32
N GLY A 161 -3.03 28.22 6.02
CA GLY A 161 -2.76 27.21 5.00
C GLY A 161 -1.30 26.74 5.00
N ILE A 162 -0.35 27.66 5.05
CA ILE A 162 1.08 27.33 5.15
C ILE A 162 1.36 26.60 6.47
N GLY A 163 0.84 27.11 7.58
CA GLY A 163 1.01 26.52 8.90
C GLY A 163 0.40 25.12 9.02
N THR A 164 -0.78 24.88 8.45
CA THR A 164 -1.46 23.57 8.44
C THR A 164 -0.69 22.54 7.64
N VAL A 165 -0.08 22.93 6.51
CA VAL A 165 0.83 22.04 5.76
C VAL A 165 2.08 21.69 6.58
N GLY A 166 2.69 22.68 7.24
CA GLY A 166 3.81 22.45 8.14
C GLY A 166 3.44 21.52 9.32
N LEU A 167 2.27 21.73 9.92
CA LEU A 167 1.75 20.89 11.01
C LEU A 167 1.46 19.47 10.53
N ALA A 168 0.86 19.29 9.35
CA ALA A 168 0.61 17.99 8.75
C ALA A 168 1.91 17.22 8.49
N LEU A 169 2.96 17.90 8.00
CA LEU A 169 4.29 17.31 7.85
C LEU A 169 4.89 16.89 9.20
N LEU A 170 4.80 17.75 10.21
CA LEU A 170 5.31 17.48 11.55
C LEU A 170 4.59 16.28 12.20
N LEU A 171 3.27 16.23 12.10
CA LEU A 171 2.46 15.11 12.57
C LEU A 171 2.80 13.83 11.77
N SER A 172 2.94 13.92 10.45
CA SER A 172 3.35 12.77 9.63
C SER A 172 4.71 12.22 10.07
N TYR A 173 5.66 13.09 10.42
CA TYR A 173 6.95 12.71 11.00
C TYR A 173 6.79 12.03 12.38
N LEU A 174 5.98 12.59 13.28
CA LEU A 174 5.76 12.06 14.62
C LEU A 174 5.07 10.69 14.63
N LEU A 175 4.10 10.48 13.73
CA LEU A 175 3.35 9.22 13.64
C LEU A 175 4.10 8.12 12.87
N ALA A 176 5.12 8.46 12.08
CA ALA A 176 5.92 7.51 11.32
C ALA A 176 6.95 6.75 12.20
N ARG A 177 7.10 5.43 11.99
CA ARG A 177 8.08 4.58 12.74
C ARG A 177 9.52 4.76 12.28
N GLY A 178 9.75 5.27 11.07
CA GLY A 178 11.07 5.70 10.59
C GLY A 178 11.14 7.22 10.66
N ARG A 179 12.01 7.73 11.53
CA ARG A 179 12.26 9.17 11.67
C ARG A 179 13.15 9.63 10.52
N ASP A 180 12.52 9.94 9.40
CA ASP A 180 13.20 10.65 8.32
C ASP A 180 13.38 12.10 8.76
N ASN A 181 14.54 12.39 9.34
CA ASN A 181 14.87 13.72 9.88
C ASN A 181 14.83 14.82 8.80
N SER A 182 14.80 14.44 7.53
CA SER A 182 14.65 15.35 6.40
C SER A 182 13.32 16.12 6.40
N LEU A 183 12.27 15.62 7.08
CA LEU A 183 10.94 16.24 7.12
C LEU A 183 10.77 17.28 8.24
N ILE A 184 11.58 17.22 9.30
CA ILE A 184 11.45 18.13 10.45
C ILE A 184 11.74 19.58 10.04
N LEU A 185 12.84 19.77 9.31
CA LEU A 185 13.32 21.07 8.91
C LEU A 185 12.31 21.82 8.01
N PRO A 186 11.74 21.22 6.94
CA PRO A 186 10.69 21.86 6.16
C PRO A 186 9.39 22.03 6.96
N ALA A 187 9.02 21.10 7.85
CA ALA A 187 7.83 21.24 8.68
C ALA A 187 7.93 22.47 9.60
N LEU A 188 9.05 22.61 10.33
CA LEU A 188 9.30 23.76 11.20
C LEU A 188 9.40 25.06 10.40
N ALA A 189 10.04 25.03 9.22
CA ALA A 189 10.13 26.21 8.36
C ALA A 189 8.75 26.69 7.90
N LEU A 190 7.85 25.78 7.52
CA LEU A 190 6.48 26.12 7.13
C LEU A 190 5.64 26.61 8.32
N ILE A 191 5.77 25.99 9.49
CA ILE A 191 5.09 26.47 10.71
C ILE A 191 5.57 27.89 11.05
N ALA A 192 6.88 28.12 11.05
CA ALA A 192 7.46 29.44 11.30
C ALA A 192 7.02 30.47 10.24
N ALA A 193 7.01 30.09 8.97
CA ALA A 193 6.55 30.95 7.88
C ALA A 193 5.07 31.32 8.04
N GLY A 194 4.20 30.36 8.39
CA GLY A 194 2.79 30.62 8.69
C GLY A 194 2.60 31.55 9.88
N LEU A 195 3.36 31.34 10.97
CA LEU A 195 3.31 32.19 12.16
C LEU A 195 3.79 33.62 11.89
N VAL A 196 4.86 33.79 11.11
CA VAL A 196 5.38 35.12 10.71
C VAL A 196 4.43 35.82 9.75
N ALA A 197 3.70 35.07 8.92
CA ALA A 197 2.73 35.59 7.98
C ALA A 197 1.41 36.08 8.63
N LEU A 198 1.02 35.53 9.79
CA LEU A 198 -0.18 35.96 10.53
C LEU A 198 -0.22 37.47 10.86
N PRO A 199 0.80 38.08 11.50
CA PRO A 199 0.79 39.51 11.78
C PRO A 199 0.83 40.37 10.51
N VAL A 200 1.36 39.84 9.40
CA VAL A 200 1.32 40.51 8.09
C VAL A 200 -0.10 40.53 7.54
N ALA A 201 -0.87 39.45 7.75
CA ALA A 201 -2.26 39.34 7.33
C ALA A 201 -3.24 40.19 8.18
N GLU A 202 -2.88 40.50 9.44
CA GLU A 202 -3.71 41.34 10.31
C GLU A 202 -3.60 42.83 10.01
N ARG A 203 -2.44 43.26 9.50
CA ARG A 203 -2.24 44.67 9.18
C ARG A 203 -2.90 44.98 7.84
N PRO A 204 -3.70 46.07 7.74
CA PRO A 204 -4.07 46.60 6.44
C PRO A 204 -2.77 46.98 5.74
N ILE A 205 -2.36 46.16 4.76
CA ILE A 205 -1.14 46.39 4.01
C ILE A 205 -1.34 47.71 3.28
N ALA A 206 -0.57 48.74 3.65
CA ALA A 206 -0.55 49.98 2.90
C ALA A 206 -0.26 49.63 1.43
N PRO A 207 -1.02 50.17 0.47
CA PRO A 207 -0.95 49.76 -0.95
C PRO A 207 0.47 49.87 -1.54
N GLU A 208 1.33 50.71 -0.94
CA GLU A 208 2.74 50.85 -1.30
C GLU A 208 3.58 49.58 -1.04
N ILE A 209 3.25 48.82 0.01
CA ILE A 209 3.98 47.61 0.40
C ILE A 209 3.59 46.44 -0.50
N SER A 210 2.31 46.33 -0.90
CA SER A 210 1.85 45.25 -1.79
C SER A 210 2.51 45.31 -3.17
N VAL A 211 2.69 46.52 -3.72
CA VAL A 211 3.41 46.73 -4.99
C VAL A 211 4.88 46.33 -4.87
N SER A 212 5.52 46.66 -3.74
CA SER A 212 6.93 46.33 -3.49
C SER A 212 7.13 44.82 -3.33
N VAL A 213 6.24 44.15 -2.60
CA VAL A 213 6.26 42.68 -2.44
C VAL A 213 5.97 41.98 -3.76
N ALA A 214 5.01 42.46 -4.55
CA ALA A 214 4.71 41.88 -5.87
C ALA A 214 5.91 41.96 -6.83
N ARG A 215 6.70 43.04 -6.77
CA ARG A 215 7.95 43.17 -7.56
C ARG A 215 9.04 42.21 -7.08
N LEU A 216 9.10 41.91 -5.78
CA LEU A 216 10.10 41.02 -5.18
C LEU A 216 9.71 39.53 -5.24
N ALA A 217 8.42 39.22 -5.38
CA ALA A 217 7.88 37.86 -5.45
C ALA A 217 8.62 36.94 -6.44
N PRO A 218 8.88 37.31 -7.71
CA PRO A 218 9.62 36.45 -8.63
C PRO A 218 11.05 36.17 -8.14
N LEU A 219 11.70 37.14 -7.51
CA LEU A 219 13.06 37.01 -6.99
C LEU A 219 13.09 36.04 -5.78
N ILE A 220 12.09 36.14 -4.90
CA ILE A 220 11.90 35.22 -3.78
C ILE A 220 11.63 33.79 -4.28
N LEU A 221 10.80 33.61 -5.32
CA LEU A 221 10.53 32.31 -5.93
C LEU A 221 11.78 31.69 -6.57
N ILE A 222 12.58 32.49 -7.28
CA ILE A 222 13.86 32.05 -7.86
C ILE A 222 14.81 31.61 -6.74
N LEU A 223 14.90 32.39 -5.66
CA LEU A 223 15.79 32.09 -4.53
C LEU A 223 15.34 30.83 -3.78
N ALA A 224 14.03 30.65 -3.59
CA ALA A 224 13.45 29.41 -3.04
C ALA A 224 13.73 28.20 -3.93
N ALA A 225 13.57 28.33 -5.26
CA ALA A 225 13.87 27.28 -6.22
C ALA A 225 15.36 26.90 -6.20
N LEU A 226 16.26 27.89 -6.17
CA LEU A 226 17.71 27.69 -6.01
C LEU A 226 18.06 26.98 -4.70
N LEU A 227 17.38 27.32 -3.60
CA LEU A 227 17.59 26.66 -2.30
C LEU A 227 17.12 25.19 -2.32
N TRP A 228 16.08 24.89 -3.10
CA TRP A 228 15.54 23.53 -3.24
C TRP A 228 16.31 22.66 -4.24
N LEU A 229 16.93 23.26 -5.27
CA LEU A 229 17.67 22.57 -6.32
C LEU A 229 18.73 21.57 -5.79
N PRO A 230 19.66 21.93 -4.89
CA PRO A 230 20.65 20.99 -4.38
C PRO A 230 20.04 19.88 -3.52
N ARG A 231 18.86 20.12 -2.94
CA ARG A 231 18.12 19.10 -2.19
C ARG A 231 17.46 18.08 -3.12
N ALA A 232 16.98 18.51 -4.28
CA ALA A 232 16.43 17.63 -5.31
C ALA A 232 17.52 16.81 -6.02
N LEU A 233 18.73 17.37 -6.17
CA LEU A 233 19.88 16.72 -6.83
C LEU A 233 20.65 15.75 -5.92
N ARG A 234 20.40 15.76 -4.59
CA ARG A 234 20.88 14.68 -3.71
C ARG A 234 20.04 13.45 -3.95
N GLU A 235 20.37 12.71 -5.00
CA GLU A 235 19.87 11.37 -5.21
C GLU A 235 20.28 10.46 -4.04
N ARG A 236 19.40 9.49 -3.78
CA ARG A 236 19.49 8.52 -2.71
C ARG A 236 20.61 7.53 -3.01
N ASP A 237 21.82 7.80 -2.53
CA ASP A 237 22.82 6.76 -2.28
C ASP A 237 22.51 6.02 -0.97
#